data_AF-A0A505HCL4-F1
#
_entry.id   AF-A0A505HCL4-F1
#
_cell.length_a   1.000
_cell.length_b   1.000
_cell.length_c   1.000
_cell.angle_alpha   90.00
_cell.angle_beta   90.00
_cell.angle_gamma   90.00
#
_symmetry.space_group_name_H-M   'P 1'
#
loop_
_entity.id
_entity.type
_entity.pdbx_description
1 polymer ?
#
loop_
_entity_poly.entity_id
_entity_poly.type
_entity_poly.pdbx_seq_one_letter_code
_entity_poly.pdbx_strand_id
1 'polypeptide(L)'
;MSTVEAPGGVTFLGVRHHSPACARLVAATVARLRPAYVLVEGPADLNGRMDELLGDHELPIAVFTAHRDGNRRHVSWSPFCAYSPEWVALTAGREVGAQLRFIDLPAWHPALSGRANRYADADQRYAEAVRRLCATLAVDNVDALWDHLFEIGPDDGLAERLDTYFDVLRGESAAGADDTARESYMARWVRAARRRAAGRPVLVVTGGFHRPALVRLTAGAGDDGPEDEDWPEVPAPAPEAVAGSYLVPYSFRRLDAFVGYQSGMPSPAYYQRVWEDGPRRAAEALTEAVAARLRARRQPVSTADLVAARTMAGGLARLRGHAHPGRVDVLDALVSALVTDALDQPLPWATRGTLAPGAHPVVVEMVAALSGDQVGRLHPDTPLPPLVHDVDAELARHRIDPQETVELDLTVSGDLARSRLLHRLRLLDVPGHSRESGPRVGADALLTERWTPAPSADRLARVIEAGGYGPTVTDAVTARIEERMTLLGADVDALATTLFDTALAGLTEHSTRTLTAITRATGTVTDLRALGRALAVALALWRHDRLLGSAGTAPLGALITAAVRRALWLVEGVRATAAPADPGRLAALVAVRDAIRHAGPALGLDRDGALAVA
;
A
#
# COMPACT_ATOMS: atom_id res chain seq x y z
N MET A 1 -24.65 29.30 -6.57
CA MET A 1 -23.94 29.80 -7.76
C MET A 1 -23.00 30.90 -7.28
N SER A 2 -21.77 30.54 -6.91
CA SER A 2 -20.64 31.47 -6.84
C SER A 2 -19.34 30.65 -6.77
N THR A 3 -18.84 30.23 -7.93
CA THR A 3 -17.40 29.95 -8.08
C THR A 3 -16.72 31.31 -8.08
N VAL A 4 -15.70 31.52 -7.23
CA VAL A 4 -14.89 32.73 -7.29
C VAL A 4 -14.23 32.79 -8.67
N GLU A 5 -14.79 33.58 -9.58
CA GLU A 5 -14.09 34.01 -10.79
C GLU A 5 -12.96 34.94 -10.33
N ALA A 6 -11.74 34.41 -10.24
CA ALA A 6 -10.57 35.24 -10.02
C ALA A 6 -10.38 36.15 -11.26
N PRO A 7 -9.90 37.39 -11.08
CA PRO A 7 -9.57 38.26 -12.20
C PRO A 7 -8.61 37.54 -13.16
N GLY A 8 -8.99 37.44 -14.44
CA GLY A 8 -8.19 36.77 -15.49
C GLY A 8 -8.65 35.38 -15.94
N GLY A 9 -9.89 34.95 -15.64
CA GLY A 9 -10.49 33.77 -16.26
C GLY A 9 -10.05 32.42 -15.71
N VAL A 10 -9.44 32.37 -14.51
CA VAL A 10 -9.04 31.13 -13.84
C VAL A 10 -10.01 30.80 -12.71
N THR A 11 -10.52 29.57 -12.69
CA THR A 11 -11.37 29.02 -11.61
C THR A 11 -10.59 27.97 -10.82
N PHE A 12 -10.55 28.10 -9.50
CA PHE A 12 -9.91 27.15 -8.59
C PHE A 12 -10.96 26.34 -7.82
N LEU A 13 -10.88 25.01 -7.91
CA LEU A 13 -11.66 24.08 -7.11
C LEU A 13 -10.74 23.33 -6.15
N GLY A 14 -10.93 23.57 -4.86
CA GLY A 14 -10.37 22.74 -3.80
C GLY A 14 -11.24 21.49 -3.61
N VAL A 15 -10.64 20.31 -3.65
CA VAL A 15 -11.36 19.04 -3.53
C VAL A 15 -10.80 18.18 -2.39
N ARG A 16 -11.62 17.26 -1.87
CA ARG A 16 -11.10 16.08 -1.17
C ARG A 16 -10.99 14.95 -2.19
N HIS A 17 -9.87 14.25 -2.18
CA HIS A 17 -9.64 13.13 -3.09
C HIS A 17 -10.68 12.04 -2.84
N HIS A 18 -11.13 11.38 -3.92
CA HIS A 18 -12.14 10.32 -3.86
C HIS A 18 -13.50 10.75 -3.28
N SER A 19 -13.88 12.03 -3.40
CA SER A 19 -15.19 12.55 -2.97
C SER A 19 -16.20 12.58 -4.12
N PRO A 20 -17.31 11.81 -4.03
CA PRO A 20 -18.43 11.93 -4.98
C PRO A 20 -18.98 13.35 -5.10
N ALA A 21 -19.15 14.07 -3.99
CA ALA A 21 -19.61 15.45 -4.01
C ALA A 21 -18.65 16.38 -4.77
N CYS A 22 -17.35 16.31 -4.49
CA CYS A 22 -16.36 17.10 -5.23
C CYS A 22 -16.31 16.69 -6.72
N ALA A 23 -16.44 15.41 -7.04
CA ALA A 23 -16.45 14.92 -8.41
C ALA A 23 -17.66 15.48 -9.20
N ARG A 24 -18.87 15.51 -8.60
CA ARG A 24 -20.05 16.13 -9.22
C ARG A 24 -19.85 17.63 -9.44
N LEU A 25 -19.28 18.32 -8.45
CA LEU A 25 -18.96 19.74 -8.58
C LEU A 25 -17.97 20.02 -9.72
N VAL A 26 -16.93 19.19 -9.85
CA VAL A 26 -15.96 19.28 -10.95
C VAL A 26 -16.66 19.07 -12.29
N ALA A 27 -17.44 18.01 -12.45
CA ALA A 27 -18.17 17.72 -13.69
C ALA A 27 -19.09 18.88 -14.09
N ALA A 28 -19.91 19.38 -13.15
CA ALA A 28 -20.79 20.53 -13.37
C ALA A 28 -20.01 21.80 -13.73
N THR A 29 -18.86 22.01 -13.12
CA THR A 29 -18.01 23.17 -13.41
C THR A 29 -17.38 23.08 -14.79
N VAL A 30 -16.88 21.92 -15.21
CA VAL A 30 -16.35 21.71 -16.57
C VAL A 30 -17.44 21.92 -17.61
N ALA A 31 -18.62 21.33 -17.41
CA ALA A 31 -19.75 21.46 -18.33
C ALA A 31 -20.18 22.93 -18.52
N ARG A 32 -20.19 23.70 -17.43
CA ARG A 32 -20.56 25.12 -17.44
C ARG A 32 -19.48 26.01 -18.05
N LEU A 33 -18.22 25.84 -17.63
CA LEU A 33 -17.12 26.73 -18.03
C LEU A 33 -16.58 26.43 -19.43
N ARG A 34 -16.65 25.17 -19.87
CA ARG A 34 -16.00 24.68 -21.11
C ARG A 34 -14.56 25.21 -21.26
N PRO A 35 -13.68 24.95 -20.27
CA PRO A 35 -12.39 25.60 -20.20
C PRO A 35 -11.48 25.22 -21.38
N ALA A 36 -10.53 26.11 -21.71
CA ALA A 36 -9.44 25.79 -22.63
C ALA A 36 -8.44 24.82 -22.00
N TYR A 37 -8.25 24.90 -20.67
CA TYR A 37 -7.31 24.09 -19.92
C TYR A 37 -7.95 23.53 -18.65
N VAL A 38 -7.74 22.25 -18.38
CA VAL A 38 -8.02 21.63 -17.09
C VAL A 38 -6.69 21.19 -16.47
N LEU A 39 -6.36 21.80 -15.34
CA LEU A 39 -5.13 21.60 -14.60
C LEU A 39 -5.45 20.80 -13.34
N VAL A 40 -4.77 19.68 -13.14
CA VAL A 40 -5.10 18.71 -12.09
C VAL A 40 -3.87 18.45 -11.20
N GLU A 41 -4.07 18.36 -9.89
CA GLU A 41 -3.03 17.86 -8.99
C GLU A 41 -2.68 16.41 -9.33
N GLY A 42 -1.47 16.21 -9.86
CA GLY A 42 -0.95 14.91 -10.21
C GLY A 42 0.47 14.99 -10.76
N PRO A 43 1.07 13.84 -11.08
CA PRO A 43 2.48 13.74 -11.49
C PRO A 43 2.72 14.34 -12.88
N ALA A 44 3.39 15.48 -12.95
CA ALA A 44 3.68 16.16 -14.22
C ALA A 44 4.53 15.33 -15.20
N ASP A 45 5.27 14.32 -14.73
CA ASP A 45 6.01 13.36 -15.55
C ASP A 45 5.10 12.46 -16.41
N LEU A 46 3.79 12.40 -16.13
CA LEU A 46 2.82 11.71 -16.99
C LEU A 46 2.16 12.59 -18.06
N ASN A 47 2.46 13.89 -18.14
CA ASN A 47 1.81 14.77 -19.12
C ASN A 47 2.00 14.31 -20.58
N GLY A 48 3.14 13.69 -20.91
CA GLY A 48 3.39 13.12 -22.25
C GLY A 48 2.70 11.78 -22.52
N ARG A 49 2.04 11.19 -21.52
CA ARG A 49 1.44 9.86 -21.53
C ARG A 49 -0.03 9.90 -21.07
N MET A 50 -0.68 11.05 -21.22
CA MET A 50 -2.08 11.25 -20.80
C MET A 50 -3.05 10.30 -21.51
N ASP A 51 -2.78 9.98 -22.77
CA ASP A 51 -3.61 9.03 -23.54
C ASP A 51 -3.52 7.60 -23.00
N GLU A 52 -2.37 7.21 -22.42
CA GLU A 52 -2.24 5.94 -21.73
C GLU A 52 -3.14 5.91 -20.50
N LEU A 53 -3.17 6.99 -19.70
CA LEU A 53 -4.00 7.08 -18.48
C LEU A 53 -5.50 7.08 -18.80
N LEU A 54 -5.91 7.73 -19.88
CA LEU A 54 -7.31 7.92 -20.25
C LEU A 54 -7.80 6.88 -21.27
N GLY A 55 -7.09 5.75 -21.41
CA GLY A 55 -7.56 4.60 -22.18
C GLY A 55 -8.81 3.97 -21.57
N ASP A 56 -9.40 3.00 -22.29
CA ASP A 56 -10.61 2.28 -21.86
C ASP A 56 -10.28 1.25 -20.76
N HIS A 57 -9.98 1.75 -19.57
CA HIS A 57 -9.72 0.96 -18.37
C HIS A 57 -11.00 0.71 -17.58
N GLU A 58 -11.03 -0.40 -16.84
CA GLU A 58 -12.00 -0.60 -15.76
C GLU A 58 -11.40 -0.04 -14.47
N LEU A 59 -12.07 0.91 -13.82
CA LEU A 59 -11.62 1.51 -12.57
C LEU A 59 -11.90 0.58 -11.36
N PRO A 60 -11.11 0.67 -10.27
CA PRO A 60 -10.05 1.64 -10.03
C PRO A 60 -8.67 1.23 -10.60
N ILE A 61 -7.90 2.22 -11.02
CA ILE A 61 -6.49 2.08 -11.42
C ILE A 61 -5.63 3.05 -10.61
N ALA A 62 -4.32 2.92 -10.65
CA ALA A 62 -3.42 3.89 -10.07
C ALA A 62 -2.22 4.16 -10.96
N VAL A 63 -1.62 5.33 -10.79
CA VAL A 63 -0.25 5.59 -11.24
C VAL A 63 0.67 5.14 -10.10
N PHE A 64 1.48 4.12 -10.37
CA PHE A 64 2.55 3.68 -9.50
C PHE A 64 3.87 4.29 -9.97
N THR A 65 4.53 5.03 -9.09
CA THR A 65 5.87 5.58 -9.35
C THR A 65 6.86 4.90 -8.43
N ALA A 66 7.93 4.37 -9.01
CA ALA A 66 9.09 3.89 -8.28
C ALA A 66 10.29 4.79 -8.59
N HIS A 67 11.11 5.05 -7.56
CA HIS A 67 12.38 5.73 -7.68
C HIS A 67 13.42 5.09 -6.78
N ARG A 68 14.62 4.90 -7.33
CA ARG A 68 15.78 4.43 -6.59
C ARG A 68 17.04 5.17 -7.06
N ASP A 69 17.79 5.69 -6.11
CA ASP A 69 19.18 6.11 -6.31
C ASP A 69 20.09 5.42 -5.26
N GLY A 70 21.36 5.82 -5.18
CA GLY A 70 22.32 5.24 -4.23
C GLY A 70 21.97 5.46 -2.75
N ASN A 71 21.14 6.46 -2.44
CA ASN A 71 20.85 6.89 -1.07
C ASN A 71 19.38 6.73 -0.66
N ARG A 72 18.45 6.74 -1.63
CA ARG A 72 17.00 6.73 -1.36
C ARG A 72 16.26 5.77 -2.28
N ARG A 73 15.25 5.13 -1.69
CA ARG A 73 14.20 4.43 -2.41
C ARG A 73 12.86 5.03 -2.02
N HIS A 74 12.04 5.31 -3.01
CA HIS A 74 10.72 5.88 -2.82
C HIS A 74 9.73 5.23 -3.78
N VAL A 75 8.55 4.91 -3.26
CA VAL A 75 7.43 4.44 -4.04
C VAL A 75 6.21 5.28 -3.72
N SER A 76 5.44 5.60 -4.74
CA SER A 76 4.23 6.42 -4.60
C SER A 76 3.09 5.85 -5.42
N TRP A 77 1.88 5.96 -4.89
CA TRP A 77 0.63 5.65 -5.59
C TRP A 77 -0.20 6.93 -5.75
N SER A 78 -0.73 7.16 -6.94
CA SER A 78 -1.78 8.14 -7.22
C SER A 78 -3.01 7.39 -7.75
N PRO A 79 -3.89 6.89 -6.87
CA PRO A 79 -5.03 6.07 -7.27
C PRO A 79 -6.19 6.89 -7.84
N PHE A 80 -6.95 6.29 -8.74
CA PHE A 80 -8.13 6.86 -9.38
C PHE A 80 -9.30 5.86 -9.35
N CYS A 81 -10.48 6.35 -8.98
CA CYS A 81 -11.76 5.64 -9.11
C CYS A 81 -12.77 6.52 -9.85
N ALA A 82 -13.96 5.98 -10.14
CA ALA A 82 -14.98 6.68 -10.93
C ALA A 82 -15.40 8.03 -10.32
N TYR A 83 -15.31 8.15 -8.99
CA TYR A 83 -15.65 9.34 -8.22
C TYR A 83 -14.41 10.09 -7.69
N SER A 84 -13.22 9.85 -8.25
CA SER A 84 -12.06 10.71 -8.04
C SER A 84 -12.30 12.05 -8.76
N PRO A 85 -12.32 13.21 -8.08
CA PRO A 85 -12.50 14.50 -8.73
C PRO A 85 -11.44 14.79 -9.80
N GLU A 86 -10.22 14.29 -9.60
CA GLU A 86 -9.11 14.38 -10.55
C GLU A 86 -9.41 13.59 -11.83
N TRP A 87 -9.92 12.37 -11.69
CA TRP A 87 -10.32 11.54 -12.83
C TRP A 87 -11.46 12.17 -13.60
N VAL A 88 -12.47 12.70 -12.89
CA VAL A 88 -13.60 13.41 -13.50
C VAL A 88 -13.15 14.70 -14.18
N ALA A 89 -12.20 15.44 -13.61
CA ALA A 89 -11.63 16.63 -14.24
C ALA A 89 -10.99 16.30 -15.59
N LEU A 90 -10.18 15.23 -15.64
CA LEU A 90 -9.52 14.80 -16.88
C LEU A 90 -10.51 14.30 -17.93
N THR A 91 -11.43 13.41 -17.54
CA THR A 91 -12.41 12.81 -18.46
C THR A 91 -13.41 13.84 -19.00
N ALA A 92 -14.06 14.61 -18.12
CA ALA A 92 -14.97 15.68 -18.55
C ALA A 92 -14.23 16.79 -19.33
N GLY A 93 -12.99 17.10 -18.94
CA GLY A 93 -12.14 18.05 -19.65
C GLY A 93 -11.86 17.61 -21.09
N ARG A 94 -11.56 16.31 -21.28
CA ARG A 94 -11.37 15.70 -22.60
C ARG A 94 -12.64 15.82 -23.45
N GLU A 95 -13.80 15.52 -22.87
CA GLU A 95 -15.10 15.57 -23.57
C GLU A 95 -15.43 16.96 -24.11
N VAL A 96 -15.06 18.02 -23.39
CA VAL A 96 -15.30 19.41 -23.85
C VAL A 96 -14.17 19.95 -24.75
N GLY A 97 -13.14 19.15 -25.01
CA GLY A 97 -11.98 19.52 -25.84
C GLY A 97 -10.95 20.41 -25.13
N ALA A 98 -10.88 20.37 -23.80
CA ALA A 98 -9.86 21.09 -23.04
C ALA A 98 -8.49 20.40 -23.15
N GLN A 99 -7.42 21.18 -23.06
CA GLN A 99 -6.08 20.63 -22.88
C GLN A 99 -5.87 20.25 -21.41
N LEU A 100 -5.49 18.99 -21.19
CA LEU A 100 -5.34 18.41 -19.84
C LEU A 100 -3.88 18.45 -19.40
N ARG A 101 -3.62 18.86 -18.16
CA ARG A 101 -2.27 18.82 -17.59
C ARG A 101 -2.31 18.45 -16.11
N PHE A 102 -1.41 17.56 -15.72
CA PHE A 102 -0.94 17.45 -14.35
C PHE A 102 0.03 18.58 -14.04
N ILE A 103 -0.15 19.21 -12.88
CA ILE A 103 0.58 20.45 -12.53
C ILE A 103 1.46 20.33 -11.29
N ASP A 104 1.50 19.17 -10.64
CA ASP A 104 2.28 18.97 -9.43
C ASP A 104 3.59 18.23 -9.72
N LEU A 105 4.53 18.31 -8.78
CA LEU A 105 5.85 17.71 -8.90
C LEU A 105 5.75 16.20 -9.17
N PRO A 106 6.69 15.64 -9.96
CA PRO A 106 6.79 14.20 -10.17
C PRO A 106 6.80 13.43 -8.85
N ALA A 107 6.16 12.26 -8.80
CA ALA A 107 5.97 11.53 -7.55
C ALA A 107 7.28 11.10 -6.87
N TRP A 108 8.38 10.98 -7.64
CA TRP A 108 9.71 10.66 -7.11
C TRP A 108 10.49 11.87 -6.57
N HIS A 109 9.97 13.09 -6.75
CA HIS A 109 10.65 14.31 -6.33
C HIS A 109 10.85 14.33 -4.79
N PRO A 110 11.99 14.83 -4.26
CA PRO A 110 12.25 14.84 -2.81
C PRO A 110 11.14 15.42 -1.94
N ALA A 111 10.43 16.45 -2.41
CA ALA A 111 9.26 17.07 -1.74
C ALA A 111 8.07 16.11 -1.52
N LEU A 112 8.09 14.93 -2.14
CA LEU A 112 7.08 13.88 -2.00
C LEU A 112 7.65 12.61 -1.33
N SER A 113 8.92 12.62 -0.91
CA SER A 113 9.62 11.43 -0.37
C SER A 113 8.94 10.78 0.85
N GLY A 114 8.26 11.57 1.69
CA GLY A 114 7.48 11.08 2.84
C GLY A 114 6.05 10.62 2.51
N ARG A 115 5.64 10.61 1.23
CA ARG A 115 4.27 10.33 0.79
C ARG A 115 4.20 9.08 -0.08
N ALA A 116 3.88 7.95 0.54
CA ALA A 116 3.58 6.73 -0.18
C ALA A 116 2.29 6.85 -1.02
N ASN A 117 1.28 7.57 -0.54
CA ASN A 117 0.10 7.87 -1.37
C ASN A 117 -0.03 9.38 -1.54
N ARG A 118 -0.06 9.83 -2.80
CA ARG A 118 -0.19 11.25 -3.15
C ARG A 118 -1.49 11.85 -2.61
N TYR A 119 -2.57 11.08 -2.67
CA TYR A 119 -3.92 11.49 -2.33
C TYR A 119 -4.34 11.06 -0.92
N ALA A 120 -3.39 10.69 -0.06
CA ALA A 120 -3.66 10.45 1.35
C ALA A 120 -4.01 11.76 2.06
N ASP A 121 -5.05 11.74 2.87
CA ASP A 121 -5.39 12.86 3.75
C ASP A 121 -4.27 13.07 4.76
N ALA A 122 -3.63 14.24 4.73
CA ALA A 122 -2.57 14.62 5.66
C ALA A 122 -3.15 15.08 7.02
N ASP A 123 -4.05 14.27 7.59
CA ASP A 123 -4.91 14.62 8.73
C ASP A 123 -4.16 15.11 9.97
N GLN A 124 -2.90 14.71 10.13
CA GLN A 124 -2.08 15.15 11.25
C GLN A 124 -1.86 16.67 11.27
N ARG A 125 -1.89 17.36 10.12
CA ARG A 125 -1.52 18.78 10.03
C ARG A 125 -2.63 19.73 10.48
N TYR A 126 -3.90 19.31 10.34
CA TYR A 126 -5.08 20.13 10.70
C TYR A 126 -5.97 19.44 11.73
N ALA A 127 -5.41 18.46 12.46
CA ALA A 127 -6.13 17.66 13.44
C ALA A 127 -6.84 18.52 14.50
N GLU A 128 -6.27 19.66 14.90
CA GLU A 128 -6.91 20.59 15.84
C GLU A 128 -8.16 21.24 15.24
N ALA A 129 -8.09 21.77 14.02
CA ALA A 129 -9.22 22.41 13.35
C ALA A 129 -10.34 21.41 13.11
N VAL A 130 -9.99 20.22 12.61
CA VAL A 130 -10.95 19.12 12.42
C VAL A 130 -11.57 18.69 13.74
N ARG A 131 -10.78 18.54 14.82
CA ARG A 131 -11.30 18.17 16.15
C ARG A 131 -12.28 19.22 16.69
N ARG A 132 -12.00 20.51 16.51
CA ARG A 132 -12.89 21.61 16.90
C ARG A 132 -14.19 21.60 16.09
N LEU A 133 -14.11 21.39 14.78
CA LEU A 133 -15.29 21.25 13.92
C LEU A 133 -16.13 20.05 14.33
N CYS A 134 -15.49 18.91 14.60
CA CYS A 134 -16.16 17.70 15.09
C CYS A 134 -16.91 17.97 16.40
N ALA A 135 -16.25 18.61 17.38
CA ALA A 135 -16.87 18.97 18.65
C ALA A 135 -18.02 19.98 18.49
N THR A 136 -17.86 20.97 17.60
CA THR A 136 -18.87 22.02 17.36
C THR A 136 -20.13 21.47 16.68
N LEU A 137 -19.95 20.56 15.73
CA LEU A 137 -21.04 19.93 14.98
C LEU A 137 -21.53 18.63 15.61
N ALA A 138 -20.98 18.23 16.76
CA ALA A 138 -21.29 17.00 17.48
C ALA A 138 -21.20 15.74 16.58
N VAL A 139 -20.12 15.65 15.79
CA VAL A 139 -19.79 14.51 14.94
C VAL A 139 -18.51 13.83 15.43
N ASP A 140 -18.43 12.50 15.29
CA ASP A 140 -17.42 11.70 15.99
C ASP A 140 -16.00 11.83 15.39
N ASN A 141 -15.90 12.00 14.07
CA ASN A 141 -14.61 12.04 13.37
C ASN A 141 -14.68 12.75 12.01
N VAL A 142 -13.52 12.91 11.36
CA VAL A 142 -13.36 13.60 10.07
C VAL A 142 -14.21 13.01 8.95
N ASP A 143 -14.40 11.69 8.92
CA ASP A 143 -15.17 11.05 7.86
C ASP A 143 -16.67 11.27 8.05
N ALA A 144 -17.16 11.21 9.30
CA ALA A 144 -18.53 11.58 9.64
C ALA A 144 -18.80 13.07 9.41
N LEU A 145 -17.85 13.93 9.77
CA LEU A 145 -17.88 15.37 9.50
C LEU A 145 -17.98 15.64 8.00
N TRP A 146 -17.19 14.94 7.19
CA TRP A 146 -17.20 15.10 5.74
C TRP A 146 -18.51 14.65 5.11
N ASP A 147 -19.03 13.49 5.53
CA ASP A 147 -20.34 13.01 5.10
C ASP A 147 -21.42 14.05 5.37
N HIS A 148 -21.46 14.56 6.61
CA HIS A 148 -22.43 15.54 7.09
C HIS A 148 -22.40 16.85 6.29
N LEU A 149 -21.20 17.39 6.02
CA LEU A 149 -21.05 18.70 5.38
C LEU A 149 -21.17 18.67 3.85
N PHE A 150 -20.77 17.56 3.21
CA PHE A 150 -20.50 17.54 1.78
C PHE A 150 -21.15 16.38 1.01
N GLU A 151 -21.08 15.14 1.49
CA GLU A 151 -21.47 13.98 0.66
C GLU A 151 -22.98 13.75 0.57
N ILE A 152 -23.70 14.00 1.65
CA ILE A 152 -25.15 13.70 1.74
C ILE A 152 -26.04 14.95 1.68
N GLY A 153 -25.42 16.14 1.71
CA GLY A 153 -26.10 17.43 1.61
C GLY A 153 -26.44 17.82 0.16
N PRO A 154 -27.25 18.87 -0.04
CA PRO A 154 -27.55 19.37 -1.38
C PRO A 154 -26.31 19.96 -2.07
N ASP A 155 -26.22 19.82 -3.39
CA ASP A 155 -25.11 20.36 -4.18
C ASP A 155 -25.11 21.92 -4.19
N ASP A 156 -26.26 22.54 -3.89
CA ASP A 156 -26.38 24.00 -3.77
C ASP A 156 -25.44 24.56 -2.69
N GLY A 157 -24.58 25.50 -3.07
CA GLY A 157 -23.58 26.11 -2.18
C GLY A 157 -22.39 25.22 -1.83
N LEU A 158 -22.25 24.03 -2.45
CA LEU A 158 -21.16 23.10 -2.15
C LEU A 158 -19.78 23.72 -2.34
N ALA A 159 -19.56 24.47 -3.43
CA ALA A 159 -18.29 25.16 -3.69
C ALA A 159 -17.94 26.15 -2.57
N GLU A 160 -18.89 26.97 -2.14
CA GLU A 160 -18.70 27.96 -1.08
C GLU A 160 -18.41 27.29 0.28
N ARG A 161 -19.08 26.16 0.58
CA ARG A 161 -18.81 25.36 1.78
C ARG A 161 -17.40 24.75 1.74
N LEU A 162 -16.98 24.20 0.61
CA LEU A 162 -15.64 23.64 0.43
C LEU A 162 -14.57 24.72 0.59
N ASP A 163 -14.78 25.87 -0.05
CA ASP A 163 -13.89 27.02 0.03
C ASP A 163 -13.70 27.46 1.49
N THR A 164 -14.81 27.66 2.20
CA THR A 164 -14.80 28.01 3.64
C THR A 164 -14.08 26.96 4.47
N TYR A 165 -14.36 25.68 4.23
CA TYR A 165 -13.75 24.57 4.97
C TYR A 165 -12.23 24.52 4.77
N PHE A 166 -11.76 24.63 3.53
CA PHE A 166 -10.33 24.58 3.23
C PHE A 166 -9.59 25.84 3.67
N ASP A 167 -10.24 27.00 3.64
CA ASP A 167 -9.67 28.23 4.22
C ASP A 167 -9.48 28.10 5.74
N VAL A 168 -10.46 27.51 6.44
CA VAL A 168 -10.35 27.19 7.89
C VAL A 168 -9.25 26.17 8.17
N LEU A 169 -9.19 25.09 7.39
CA LEU A 169 -8.13 24.08 7.56
C LEU A 169 -6.75 24.68 7.32
N ARG A 170 -6.59 25.50 6.28
CA ARG A 170 -5.32 26.16 5.98
C ARG A 170 -4.88 27.07 7.13
N GLY A 171 -5.82 27.85 7.67
CA GLY A 171 -5.58 28.81 8.75
C GLY A 171 -4.40 29.74 8.46
N GLU A 172 -3.70 30.15 9.53
CA GLU A 172 -2.45 30.93 9.46
C GLU A 172 -1.19 30.04 9.47
N SER A 173 -1.34 28.71 9.48
CA SER A 173 -0.21 27.79 9.62
C SER A 173 0.65 27.80 8.36
N ALA A 174 1.95 28.08 8.51
CA ALA A 174 2.90 28.04 7.40
C ALA A 174 2.94 26.63 6.79
N ALA A 175 2.90 26.53 5.46
CA ALA A 175 3.17 25.26 4.78
C ALA A 175 4.60 24.79 5.13
N GLY A 176 4.78 23.47 5.23
CA GLY A 176 6.13 22.91 5.24
C GLY A 176 6.89 23.25 3.96
N ALA A 177 8.23 23.14 3.99
CA ALA A 177 9.07 23.39 2.82
C ALA A 177 8.64 22.56 1.60
N ASP A 178 8.24 21.30 1.82
CA ASP A 178 7.75 20.39 0.79
C ASP A 178 6.49 20.89 0.08
N ASP A 179 5.50 21.37 0.84
CA ASP A 179 4.26 21.90 0.26
C ASP A 179 4.49 23.23 -0.43
N THR A 180 5.39 24.05 0.10
CA THR A 180 5.78 25.32 -0.53
C THR A 180 6.40 25.07 -1.91
N ALA A 181 7.25 24.04 -2.05
CA ALA A 181 7.82 23.66 -3.34
C ALA A 181 6.76 23.19 -4.34
N ARG A 182 5.81 22.35 -3.90
CA ARG A 182 4.67 21.88 -4.71
C ARG A 182 3.77 23.04 -5.15
N GLU A 183 3.35 23.90 -4.22
CA GLU A 183 2.50 25.06 -4.46
C GLU A 183 3.17 26.06 -5.44
N SER A 184 4.47 26.32 -5.28
CA SER A 184 5.23 27.19 -6.20
C SER A 184 5.30 26.61 -7.61
N TYR A 185 5.50 25.28 -7.73
CA TYR A 185 5.54 24.58 -9.00
C TYR A 185 4.17 24.60 -9.71
N MET A 186 3.10 24.23 -8.99
CA MET A 186 1.73 24.30 -9.48
C MET A 186 1.34 25.71 -9.93
N ALA A 187 1.72 26.75 -9.18
CA ALA A 187 1.43 28.14 -9.55
C ALA A 187 2.13 28.58 -10.85
N ARG A 188 3.31 28.01 -11.20
CA ARG A 188 3.95 28.27 -12.50
C ARG A 188 3.12 27.70 -13.65
N TRP A 189 2.60 26.49 -13.50
CA TRP A 189 1.71 25.87 -14.50
C TRP A 189 0.42 26.66 -14.71
N VAL A 190 -0.20 27.11 -13.62
CA VAL A 190 -1.43 27.93 -13.69
C VAL A 190 -1.19 29.23 -14.45
N ARG A 191 -0.08 29.94 -14.17
CA ARG A 191 0.30 31.17 -14.90
C ARG A 191 0.56 30.91 -16.38
N ALA A 192 1.29 29.84 -16.71
CA ALA A 192 1.55 29.46 -18.10
C ALA A 192 0.27 29.12 -18.88
N ALA A 193 -0.67 28.39 -18.25
CA ALA A 193 -1.97 28.07 -18.85
C ALA A 193 -2.84 29.32 -19.03
N ARG A 194 -2.88 30.23 -18.04
CA ARG A 194 -3.62 31.49 -18.12
C ARG A 194 -3.19 32.33 -19.32
N ARG A 195 -1.88 32.45 -19.54
CA ARG A 195 -1.31 33.18 -20.70
C ARG A 195 -1.73 32.51 -22.03
N ARG A 196 -1.57 31.20 -22.13
CA ARG A 196 -1.91 30.42 -23.34
C ARG A 196 -3.40 30.33 -23.64
N ALA A 197 -4.24 30.45 -22.62
CA ALA A 197 -5.69 30.38 -22.79
C ALA A 197 -6.27 31.55 -23.60
N ALA A 198 -5.49 32.63 -23.81
CA ALA A 198 -5.89 33.79 -24.61
C ALA A 198 -7.27 34.34 -24.20
N GLY A 199 -7.52 34.43 -22.89
CA GLY A 199 -8.79 34.90 -22.32
C GLY A 199 -9.89 33.83 -22.19
N ARG A 200 -9.67 32.60 -22.67
CA ARG A 200 -10.59 31.48 -22.41
C ARG A 200 -10.45 30.97 -20.97
N PRO A 201 -11.50 30.36 -20.40
CA PRO A 201 -11.46 29.89 -19.01
C PRO A 201 -10.40 28.80 -18.77
N VAL A 202 -9.76 28.84 -17.62
CA VAL A 202 -8.86 27.80 -17.10
C VAL A 202 -9.45 27.24 -15.81
N LEU A 203 -9.52 25.92 -15.69
CA LEU A 203 -9.96 25.25 -14.47
C LEU A 203 -8.76 24.60 -13.77
N VAL A 204 -8.64 24.81 -12.45
CA VAL A 204 -7.63 24.21 -11.59
C VAL A 204 -8.32 23.35 -10.54
N VAL A 205 -8.00 22.05 -10.49
CA VAL A 205 -8.54 21.07 -9.54
C VAL A 205 -7.38 20.51 -8.71
N THR A 206 -7.36 20.85 -7.42
CA THR A 206 -6.32 20.40 -6.48
C THR A 206 -6.93 20.02 -5.15
N GLY A 207 -6.21 19.19 -4.38
CA GLY A 207 -6.48 18.97 -2.97
C GLY A 207 -6.69 20.30 -2.27
N GLY A 208 -7.79 20.42 -1.52
CA GLY A 208 -8.29 21.70 -1.05
C GLY A 208 -7.30 22.47 -0.18
N PHE A 209 -6.35 21.78 0.44
CA PHE A 209 -5.23 22.40 1.16
C PHE A 209 -4.40 23.37 0.30
N HIS A 210 -4.18 23.05 -0.99
CA HIS A 210 -3.35 23.83 -1.89
C HIS A 210 -4.09 25.04 -2.49
N ARG A 211 -5.43 24.97 -2.59
CA ARG A 211 -6.26 25.98 -3.24
C ARG A 211 -5.99 27.41 -2.71
N PRO A 212 -6.01 27.70 -1.40
CA PRO A 212 -5.81 29.07 -0.91
C PRO A 212 -4.43 29.64 -1.27
N ALA A 213 -3.39 28.78 -1.26
CA ALA A 213 -2.05 29.18 -1.64
C ALA A 213 -1.94 29.47 -3.14
N LEU A 214 -2.55 28.63 -3.99
CA LEU A 214 -2.55 28.83 -5.44
C LEU A 214 -3.28 30.10 -5.85
N VAL A 215 -4.42 30.41 -5.24
CA VAL A 215 -5.13 31.68 -5.47
C VAL A 215 -4.21 32.87 -5.16
N ARG A 216 -3.53 32.86 -4.01
CA ARG A 216 -2.60 33.93 -3.62
C ARG A 216 -1.39 34.04 -4.55
N LEU A 217 -0.72 32.92 -4.83
CA LEU A 217 0.50 32.87 -5.64
C LEU A 217 0.26 33.26 -7.11
N THR A 218 -0.95 33.08 -7.61
CA THR A 218 -1.31 33.41 -9.00
C THR A 218 -1.87 34.83 -9.15
N ALA A 219 -2.36 35.43 -8.07
CA ALA A 219 -2.82 36.82 -8.00
C ALA A 219 -1.69 37.82 -7.71
N GLY A 220 -0.72 37.47 -6.87
CA GLY A 220 0.30 38.40 -6.35
C GLY A 220 1.52 38.68 -7.25
N ALA A 221 1.66 37.96 -8.35
CA ALA A 221 2.68 38.30 -9.36
C ALA A 221 2.07 39.29 -10.36
N GLY A 222 2.48 40.56 -10.27
CA GLY A 222 2.61 41.36 -11.49
C GLY A 222 3.41 40.58 -12.53
N ASP A 223 3.31 40.95 -13.79
CA ASP A 223 3.95 40.29 -14.94
C ASP A 223 5.50 40.24 -14.88
N ASP A 224 6.12 40.53 -13.73
CA ASP A 224 7.55 40.77 -13.51
C ASP A 224 8.40 39.49 -13.30
N GLY A 225 7.85 38.30 -13.51
CA GLY A 225 8.64 37.07 -13.64
C GLY A 225 9.11 36.90 -15.09
N PRO A 226 10.28 36.30 -15.38
CA PRO A 226 10.75 36.15 -16.75
C PRO A 226 9.64 35.62 -17.65
N GLU A 227 9.45 36.31 -18.77
CA GLU A 227 8.45 36.12 -19.82
C GLU A 227 8.67 34.82 -20.59
N ASP A 228 8.91 33.71 -19.89
CA ASP A 228 8.95 32.41 -20.54
C ASP A 228 7.52 32.09 -20.98
N GLU A 229 7.29 32.28 -22.29
CA GLU A 229 6.10 31.81 -22.97
C GLU A 229 5.98 30.30 -22.85
N ASP A 230 7.00 29.54 -22.43
CA ASP A 230 7.00 28.09 -22.37
C ASP A 230 6.32 27.45 -21.16
N TRP A 231 6.01 26.16 -21.28
CA TRP A 231 5.53 25.37 -20.15
C TRP A 231 6.64 25.20 -19.11
N PRO A 232 6.32 25.12 -17.80
CA PRO A 232 7.32 24.83 -16.79
C PRO A 232 8.04 23.51 -17.10
N GLU A 233 9.37 23.51 -16.94
CA GLU A 233 10.17 22.30 -17.06
C GLU A 233 9.69 21.23 -16.07
N VAL A 234 9.53 20.00 -16.57
CA VAL A 234 9.25 18.84 -15.72
C VAL A 234 10.60 18.36 -15.17
N PRO A 235 10.80 18.33 -13.85
CA PRO A 235 12.04 17.82 -13.27
C PRO A 235 12.37 16.44 -13.82
N ALA A 236 13.64 16.20 -14.13
CA ALA A 236 14.15 14.88 -14.50
C ALA A 236 14.84 14.22 -13.29
N PRO A 237 14.76 12.89 -13.13
CA PRO A 237 15.53 12.19 -12.12
C PRO A 237 17.03 12.36 -12.40
N ALA A 238 17.86 12.20 -11.37
CA ALA A 238 19.32 12.22 -11.55
C ALA A 238 19.76 11.12 -12.53
N PRO A 239 20.83 11.31 -13.33
CA PRO A 239 21.25 10.33 -14.34
C PRO A 239 21.49 8.91 -13.81
N GLU A 240 21.94 8.80 -12.56
CA GLU A 240 22.18 7.54 -11.84
C GLU A 240 20.93 6.95 -11.18
N ALA A 241 19.83 7.71 -11.13
CA ALA A 241 18.59 7.27 -10.51
C ALA A 241 17.72 6.50 -11.52
N VAL A 242 17.14 5.40 -11.05
CA VAL A 242 16.12 4.66 -11.78
C VAL A 242 14.77 5.15 -11.29
N ALA A 243 14.03 5.85 -12.14
CA ALA A 243 12.68 6.30 -11.84
C ALA A 243 11.73 5.96 -12.99
N GLY A 244 10.51 5.53 -12.65
CA GLY A 244 9.49 5.20 -13.64
C GLY A 244 8.09 5.22 -13.05
N SER A 245 7.14 5.69 -13.85
CA SER A 245 5.72 5.75 -13.52
C SER A 245 4.95 4.81 -14.47
N TYR A 246 4.13 3.93 -13.93
CA TYR A 246 3.34 2.95 -14.69
C TYR A 246 1.91 2.88 -14.17
N LEU A 247 0.98 2.58 -15.06
CA LEU A 247 -0.39 2.28 -14.64
C LEU A 247 -0.44 0.89 -14.01
N VAL A 248 -1.23 0.76 -12.94
CA VAL A 248 -1.41 -0.49 -12.23
C VAL A 248 -2.89 -0.70 -11.96
N PRO A 249 -3.42 -1.94 -12.13
CA PRO A 249 -4.75 -2.26 -11.62
C PRO A 249 -4.79 -2.00 -10.12
N TYR A 250 -5.89 -1.43 -9.64
CA TYR A 250 -6.08 -1.16 -8.23
C TYR A 250 -7.38 -1.81 -7.75
N SER A 251 -7.65 -1.76 -6.46
CA SER A 251 -8.87 -2.34 -5.91
C SER A 251 -9.47 -1.46 -4.84
N PHE A 252 -10.77 -1.62 -4.63
CA PHE A 252 -11.47 -0.95 -3.54
C PHE A 252 -10.86 -1.30 -2.18
N ARG A 253 -10.41 -2.55 -1.98
CA ARG A 253 -9.71 -2.93 -0.75
C ARG A 253 -8.43 -2.11 -0.54
N ARG A 254 -7.68 -1.82 -1.59
CA ARG A 254 -6.47 -0.97 -1.51
C ARG A 254 -6.79 0.52 -1.42
N LEU A 255 -7.96 0.94 -1.89
CA LEU A 255 -8.52 2.28 -1.65
C LEU A 255 -9.15 2.44 -0.26
N ASP A 256 -9.26 1.41 0.56
CA ASP A 256 -9.95 1.53 1.84
C ASP A 256 -8.98 1.78 3.00
N ALA A 257 -9.15 2.95 3.63
CA ALA A 257 -8.41 3.33 4.83
C ALA A 257 -8.57 2.32 5.99
N PHE A 258 -9.71 1.62 6.07
CA PHE A 258 -9.95 0.62 7.12
C PHE A 258 -9.11 -0.66 6.99
N VAL A 259 -8.49 -0.90 5.82
CA VAL A 259 -7.66 -2.09 5.54
C VAL A 259 -6.16 -1.76 5.59
N GLY A 260 -5.80 -0.54 5.99
CA GLY A 260 -4.42 -0.14 6.29
C GLY A 260 -3.65 0.50 5.13
N TYR A 261 -4.27 0.70 3.97
CA TYR A 261 -3.71 1.58 2.94
C TYR A 261 -4.21 3.00 3.20
N GLN A 262 -3.29 3.95 3.39
CA GLN A 262 -3.62 5.36 3.66
C GLN A 262 -4.17 6.02 2.40
N SER A 263 -5.42 5.76 2.03
CA SER A 263 -6.16 6.45 0.99
C SER A 263 -7.04 7.55 1.60
N GLY A 264 -7.32 8.60 0.82
CA GLY A 264 -8.02 9.80 1.28
C GLY A 264 -9.41 9.54 1.91
N MET A 265 -10.20 8.58 1.41
CA MET A 265 -11.56 8.35 1.92
C MET A 265 -11.81 6.85 2.24
N PRO A 266 -12.43 6.49 3.38
CA PRO A 266 -12.77 5.11 3.70
C PRO A 266 -13.92 4.59 2.81
N SER A 267 -14.36 3.34 2.99
CA SER A 267 -15.66 2.87 2.46
C SER A 267 -15.90 3.04 0.93
N PRO A 268 -14.96 2.66 0.07
CA PRO A 268 -15.04 2.95 -1.36
C PRO A 268 -16.30 2.42 -2.07
N ALA A 269 -16.81 1.24 -1.71
CA ALA A 269 -18.03 0.71 -2.31
C ALA A 269 -19.28 1.52 -1.95
N TYR A 270 -19.34 2.06 -0.72
CA TYR A 270 -20.42 2.97 -0.34
C TYR A 270 -20.37 4.26 -1.18
N TYR A 271 -19.20 4.86 -1.34
CA TYR A 271 -19.06 6.09 -2.12
C TYR A 271 -19.26 5.87 -3.63
N GLN A 272 -18.94 4.68 -4.15
CA GLN A 272 -19.35 4.28 -5.49
C GLN A 272 -20.88 4.36 -5.66
N ARG A 273 -21.65 3.86 -4.69
CA ARG A 273 -23.12 3.99 -4.70
C ARG A 273 -23.60 5.42 -4.54
N VAL A 274 -22.94 6.24 -3.73
CA VAL A 274 -23.26 7.67 -3.61
C VAL A 274 -23.06 8.38 -4.96
N TRP A 275 -22.01 8.01 -5.68
CA TRP A 275 -21.70 8.55 -7.01
C TRP A 275 -22.72 8.11 -8.07
N GLU A 276 -23.04 6.82 -8.13
CA GLU A 276 -23.92 6.25 -9.16
C GLU A 276 -25.40 6.56 -8.92
N ASP A 277 -25.87 6.36 -7.68
CA ASP A 277 -27.30 6.31 -7.36
C ASP A 277 -27.76 7.44 -6.43
N GLY A 278 -26.82 8.22 -5.90
CA GLY A 278 -27.06 9.27 -4.91
C GLY A 278 -27.15 8.75 -3.46
N PRO A 279 -27.03 9.66 -2.47
CA PRO A 279 -26.85 9.29 -1.06
C PRO A 279 -28.00 8.47 -0.48
N ARG A 280 -29.25 8.77 -0.86
CA ARG A 280 -30.42 8.03 -0.38
C ARG A 280 -30.39 6.56 -0.80
N ARG A 281 -30.08 6.28 -2.07
CA ARG A 281 -30.00 4.90 -2.58
C ARG A 281 -28.76 4.19 -2.06
N ALA A 282 -27.64 4.89 -1.89
CA ALA A 282 -26.44 4.32 -1.28
C ALA A 282 -26.70 3.80 0.15
N ALA A 283 -27.47 4.53 0.95
CA ALA A 283 -27.85 4.10 2.29
C ALA A 283 -28.75 2.85 2.29
N GLU A 284 -29.71 2.77 1.36
CA GLU A 284 -30.55 1.59 1.15
C GLU A 284 -29.69 0.39 0.71
N ALA A 285 -28.82 0.59 -0.29
CA ALA A 285 -27.94 -0.44 -0.83
C ALA A 285 -26.92 -0.96 0.21
N LEU A 286 -26.42 -0.11 1.12
CA LEU A 286 -25.54 -0.55 2.21
C LEU A 286 -26.25 -1.53 3.14
N THR A 287 -27.50 -1.23 3.52
CA THR A 287 -28.32 -2.13 4.35
C THR A 287 -28.52 -3.49 3.66
N GLU A 288 -28.84 -3.47 2.36
CA GLU A 288 -29.02 -4.67 1.54
C GLU A 288 -27.73 -5.49 1.43
N ALA A 289 -26.59 -4.83 1.19
CA ALA A 289 -25.28 -5.46 1.09
C ALA A 289 -24.90 -6.14 2.40
N VAL A 290 -25.04 -5.46 3.55
CA VAL A 290 -24.76 -6.05 4.86
C VAL A 290 -25.66 -7.26 5.12
N ALA A 291 -26.96 -7.13 4.88
CA ALA A 291 -27.90 -8.24 5.09
C ALA A 291 -27.59 -9.45 4.21
N ALA A 292 -27.24 -9.23 2.93
CA ALA A 292 -26.87 -10.30 2.00
C ALA A 292 -25.59 -11.03 2.47
N ARG A 293 -24.56 -10.27 2.89
CA ARG A 293 -23.30 -10.84 3.38
C ARG A 293 -23.48 -11.66 4.65
N LEU A 294 -24.23 -11.14 5.62
CA LEU A 294 -24.55 -11.87 6.86
C LEU A 294 -25.29 -13.18 6.57
N ARG A 295 -26.30 -13.15 5.70
CA ARG A 295 -27.03 -14.35 5.29
C ARG A 295 -26.15 -15.36 4.57
N ALA A 296 -25.23 -14.91 3.70
CA ALA A 296 -24.26 -15.79 3.05
C ALA A 296 -23.33 -16.48 4.06
N ARG A 297 -23.02 -15.82 5.19
CA ARG A 297 -22.29 -16.39 6.33
C ARG A 297 -23.17 -17.19 7.30
N ARG A 298 -24.44 -17.41 6.97
CA ARG A 298 -25.44 -18.08 7.84
C ARG A 298 -25.64 -17.38 9.19
N GLN A 299 -25.39 -16.08 9.25
CA GLN A 299 -25.73 -15.25 10.41
C GLN A 299 -27.23 -14.92 10.37
N PRO A 300 -27.96 -15.06 11.50
CA PRO A 300 -29.39 -14.78 11.54
C PRO A 300 -29.64 -13.28 11.36
N VAL A 301 -30.42 -12.92 10.35
CA VAL A 301 -30.88 -11.54 10.11
C VAL A 301 -32.35 -11.60 9.73
N SER A 302 -33.22 -11.36 10.71
CA SER A 302 -34.66 -11.41 10.53
C SER A 302 -35.19 -10.15 9.84
N THR A 303 -36.41 -10.23 9.31
CA THR A 303 -37.10 -9.05 8.77
C THR A 303 -37.35 -8.00 9.86
N ALA A 304 -37.61 -8.42 11.09
CA ALA A 304 -37.81 -7.52 12.22
C ALA A 304 -36.55 -6.71 12.52
N ASP A 305 -35.37 -7.33 12.48
CA ASP A 305 -34.09 -6.66 12.69
C ASP A 305 -33.82 -5.60 11.61
N LEU A 306 -34.11 -5.92 10.35
CA LEU A 306 -33.95 -4.97 9.24
C LEU A 306 -34.95 -3.81 9.31
N VAL A 307 -36.18 -4.05 9.78
CA VAL A 307 -37.16 -2.98 10.05
C VAL A 307 -36.66 -2.09 11.18
N ALA A 308 -36.13 -2.67 12.26
CA ALA A 308 -35.54 -1.93 13.37
C ALA A 308 -34.34 -1.09 12.91
N ALA A 309 -33.40 -1.68 12.17
CA ALA A 309 -32.24 -0.98 11.61
C ALA A 309 -32.67 0.18 10.70
N ARG A 310 -33.59 -0.05 9.76
CA ARG A 310 -34.06 1.02 8.87
C ARG A 310 -34.77 2.15 9.61
N THR A 311 -35.61 1.80 10.61
CA THR A 311 -36.32 2.79 11.43
C THR A 311 -35.35 3.62 12.27
N MET A 312 -34.36 2.95 12.89
CA MET A 312 -33.31 3.61 13.65
C MET A 312 -32.43 4.50 12.78
N ALA A 313 -32.03 4.06 11.59
CA ALA A 313 -31.24 4.86 10.66
C ALA A 313 -31.97 6.17 10.29
N GLY A 314 -33.28 6.08 10.01
CA GLY A 314 -34.10 7.26 9.76
C GLY A 314 -34.27 8.16 10.99
N GLY A 315 -34.31 7.59 12.20
CA GLY A 315 -34.32 8.34 13.46
C GLY A 315 -33.02 9.08 13.71
N LEU A 316 -31.88 8.39 13.57
CA LEU A 316 -30.53 8.94 13.72
C LEU A 316 -30.27 10.06 12.70
N ALA A 317 -30.65 9.85 11.44
CA ALA A 317 -30.55 10.86 10.39
C ALA A 317 -31.25 12.16 10.80
N ARG A 318 -32.49 12.08 11.31
CA ARG A 318 -33.24 13.25 11.79
C ARG A 318 -32.59 13.91 13.01
N LEU A 319 -32.09 13.13 13.96
CA LEU A 319 -31.39 13.65 15.14
C LEU A 319 -30.09 14.39 14.76
N ARG A 320 -29.41 13.91 13.71
CA ARG A 320 -28.17 14.50 13.17
C ARG A 320 -28.41 15.58 12.11
N GLY A 321 -29.68 15.92 11.83
CA GLY A 321 -30.04 16.96 10.85
C GLY A 321 -29.83 16.57 9.39
N HIS A 322 -29.71 15.28 9.08
CA HIS A 322 -29.56 14.79 7.71
C HIS A 322 -30.92 14.68 7.00
N ALA A 323 -30.97 15.10 5.73
CA ALA A 323 -32.17 14.95 4.90
C ALA A 323 -32.49 13.48 4.55
N HIS A 324 -31.47 12.63 4.53
CA HIS A 324 -31.54 11.20 4.25
C HIS A 324 -30.52 10.50 5.15
N PRO A 325 -30.69 9.20 5.49
CA PRO A 325 -29.67 8.46 6.20
C PRO A 325 -28.33 8.52 5.46
N GLY A 326 -27.27 8.92 6.17
CA GLY A 326 -25.90 8.84 5.71
C GLY A 326 -25.23 7.54 6.16
N ARG A 327 -23.97 7.36 5.77
CA ARG A 327 -23.16 6.17 6.07
C ARG A 327 -23.18 5.80 7.55
N VAL A 328 -22.86 6.75 8.42
CA VAL A 328 -22.80 6.53 9.87
C VAL A 328 -24.18 6.25 10.48
N ASP A 329 -25.26 6.83 9.95
CA ASP A 329 -26.61 6.56 10.45
C ASP A 329 -27.03 5.11 10.19
N VAL A 330 -26.69 4.59 9.01
CA VAL A 330 -26.97 3.21 8.63
C VAL A 330 -26.11 2.26 9.45
N LEU A 331 -24.83 2.55 9.64
CA LEU A 331 -23.92 1.68 10.40
C LEU A 331 -24.30 1.61 11.89
N ASP A 332 -24.58 2.74 12.53
CA ASP A 332 -24.96 2.75 13.94
C ASP A 332 -26.30 2.07 14.14
N ALA A 333 -27.24 2.24 13.21
CA ALA A 333 -28.52 1.56 13.28
C ALA A 333 -28.42 0.04 13.06
N LEU A 334 -27.55 -0.40 12.15
CA LEU A 334 -27.30 -1.82 11.90
C LEU A 334 -26.65 -2.48 13.10
N VAL A 335 -25.60 -1.89 13.70
CA VAL A 335 -25.00 -2.43 14.92
C VAL A 335 -26.02 -2.45 16.05
N SER A 336 -26.78 -1.36 16.24
CA SER A 336 -27.81 -1.29 17.29
C SER A 336 -28.92 -2.34 17.14
N ALA A 337 -29.25 -2.74 15.90
CA ALA A 337 -30.27 -3.74 15.62
C ALA A 337 -29.76 -5.18 15.66
N LEU A 338 -28.51 -5.40 15.23
CA LEU A 338 -27.99 -6.74 14.93
C LEU A 338 -27.01 -7.27 15.97
N VAL A 339 -26.48 -6.41 16.84
CA VAL A 339 -25.53 -6.80 17.89
C VAL A 339 -26.22 -6.69 19.24
N THR A 340 -26.54 -7.84 19.83
CA THR A 340 -27.17 -7.94 21.16
C THR A 340 -26.17 -8.09 22.30
N ASP A 341 -24.94 -8.46 21.96
CA ASP A 341 -23.90 -8.84 22.92
C ASP A 341 -22.91 -7.69 23.09
N ALA A 342 -22.07 -7.75 24.13
CA ALA A 342 -21.06 -6.74 24.35
C ALA A 342 -20.03 -6.73 23.20
N LEU A 343 -19.67 -5.54 22.73
CA LEU A 343 -18.55 -5.36 21.82
C LEU A 343 -17.26 -5.21 22.64
N ASP A 344 -16.34 -6.17 22.50
CA ASP A 344 -15.04 -6.15 23.18
C ASP A 344 -14.06 -5.11 22.60
N GLN A 345 -14.44 -4.45 21.51
CA GLN A 345 -13.62 -3.48 20.79
C GLN A 345 -14.47 -2.34 20.22
N PRO A 346 -13.91 -1.13 20.10
CA PRO A 346 -14.62 0.00 19.51
C PRO A 346 -14.94 -0.25 18.03
N LEU A 347 -16.02 0.37 17.56
CA LEU A 347 -16.40 0.31 16.16
C LEU A 347 -15.36 1.04 15.28
N PRO A 348 -14.91 0.43 14.16
CA PRO A 348 -13.89 1.02 13.29
C PRO A 348 -14.25 2.42 12.77
N TRP A 349 -15.53 2.66 12.49
CA TRP A 349 -16.03 3.96 12.01
C TRP A 349 -16.29 4.99 13.12
N ALA A 350 -16.17 4.61 14.40
CA ALA A 350 -16.24 5.57 15.51
C ALA A 350 -14.87 6.20 15.78
N THR A 351 -13.80 5.39 15.83
CA THR A 351 -12.44 5.84 16.18
C THR A 351 -11.48 5.92 14.99
N ARG A 352 -11.98 5.75 13.75
CA ARG A 352 -11.21 5.69 12.49
C ARG A 352 -10.00 4.75 12.61
N GLY A 353 -10.28 3.50 12.95
CA GLY A 353 -9.27 2.46 13.16
C GLY A 353 -9.46 1.27 12.21
N THR A 354 -8.44 0.42 12.08
CA THR A 354 -8.55 -0.84 11.34
C THR A 354 -9.28 -1.90 12.19
N LEU A 355 -9.85 -2.91 11.53
CA LEU A 355 -10.40 -4.07 12.23
C LEU A 355 -9.29 -4.83 12.97
N ALA A 356 -9.44 -5.01 14.27
CA ALA A 356 -8.56 -5.84 15.07
C ALA A 356 -8.95 -7.34 14.97
N PRO A 357 -7.98 -8.27 15.13
CA PRO A 357 -8.29 -9.69 15.27
C PRO A 357 -9.27 -9.93 16.43
N GLY A 358 -10.30 -10.75 16.21
CA GLY A 358 -11.36 -11.00 17.19
C GLY A 358 -12.58 -10.08 17.06
N ALA A 359 -12.62 -9.19 16.06
CA ALA A 359 -13.78 -8.36 15.78
C ALA A 359 -15.09 -9.15 15.63
N HIS A 360 -16.18 -8.59 16.15
CA HIS A 360 -17.50 -9.21 16.07
C HIS A 360 -17.88 -9.53 14.61
N PRO A 361 -18.37 -10.74 14.28
CA PRO A 361 -18.62 -11.16 12.91
C PRO A 361 -19.53 -10.22 12.11
N VAL A 362 -20.53 -9.62 12.77
CA VAL A 362 -21.41 -8.62 12.14
C VAL A 362 -20.63 -7.39 11.71
N VAL A 363 -19.76 -6.87 12.58
CA VAL A 363 -18.93 -5.69 12.29
C VAL A 363 -17.95 -5.98 11.15
N VAL A 364 -17.38 -7.19 11.10
CA VAL A 364 -16.52 -7.64 9.99
C VAL A 364 -17.25 -7.58 8.66
N GLU A 365 -18.48 -8.11 8.58
CA GLU A 365 -19.24 -8.10 7.32
C GLU A 365 -19.78 -6.70 6.98
N MET A 366 -20.01 -5.83 7.96
CA MET A 366 -20.34 -4.42 7.74
C MET A 366 -19.18 -3.65 7.11
N VAL A 367 -17.98 -3.77 7.67
CA VAL A 367 -16.78 -3.14 7.08
C VAL A 367 -16.53 -3.71 5.68
N ALA A 368 -16.65 -5.02 5.49
CA ALA A 368 -16.47 -5.63 4.18
C ALA A 368 -17.51 -5.14 3.14
N ALA A 369 -18.74 -4.82 3.56
CA ALA A 369 -19.75 -4.21 2.69
C ALA A 369 -19.38 -2.76 2.29
N LEU A 370 -18.80 -1.99 3.21
CA LEU A 370 -18.30 -0.63 2.93
C LEU A 370 -17.08 -0.65 2.00
N SER A 371 -16.16 -1.59 2.20
CA SER A 371 -14.98 -1.74 1.36
C SER A 371 -15.36 -2.19 -0.05
N GLY A 372 -16.19 -3.24 -0.15
CA GLY A 372 -16.42 -3.96 -1.42
C GLY A 372 -15.18 -4.70 -1.93
N ASP A 373 -15.33 -5.32 -3.10
CA ASP A 373 -14.36 -6.23 -3.71
C ASP A 373 -14.03 -5.89 -5.17
N GLN A 374 -14.45 -4.73 -5.65
CA GLN A 374 -14.17 -4.28 -7.02
C GLN A 374 -12.66 -4.14 -7.25
N VAL A 375 -12.21 -4.69 -8.38
CA VAL A 375 -10.82 -4.63 -8.86
C VAL A 375 -10.85 -4.08 -10.26
N GLY A 376 -10.06 -3.04 -10.52
CA GLY A 376 -9.94 -2.47 -11.86
C GLY A 376 -9.09 -3.32 -12.78
N ARG A 377 -9.13 -3.00 -14.07
CA ARG A 377 -8.40 -3.69 -15.12
C ARG A 377 -7.82 -2.66 -16.07
N LEU A 378 -6.55 -2.82 -16.39
CA LEU A 378 -5.91 -2.02 -17.42
C LEU A 378 -6.38 -2.48 -18.80
N HIS A 379 -6.28 -1.56 -19.76
CA HIS A 379 -6.53 -1.88 -21.16
C HIS A 379 -5.41 -2.83 -21.63
N PRO A 380 -5.68 -3.82 -22.51
CA PRO A 380 -4.67 -4.79 -22.93
C PRO A 380 -3.40 -4.16 -23.54
N ASP A 381 -3.56 -3.03 -24.23
CA ASP A 381 -2.45 -2.31 -24.88
C ASP A 381 -1.71 -1.33 -23.94
N THR A 382 -2.05 -1.28 -22.66
CA THR A 382 -1.36 -0.42 -21.69
C THR A 382 0.10 -0.86 -21.54
N PRO A 383 1.08 0.04 -21.72
CA PRO A 383 2.48 -0.30 -21.52
C PRO A 383 2.76 -0.78 -20.09
N LEU A 384 3.41 -1.94 -19.96
CA LEU A 384 3.75 -2.56 -18.68
C LEU A 384 5.26 -2.44 -18.38
N PRO A 385 5.67 -2.46 -17.11
CA PRO A 385 7.09 -2.50 -16.74
C PRO A 385 7.79 -3.77 -17.28
N PRO A 386 9.10 -3.71 -17.56
CA PRO A 386 9.88 -4.85 -18.05
C PRO A 386 9.74 -6.12 -17.20
N LEU A 387 9.64 -5.98 -15.87
CA LEU A 387 9.52 -7.13 -14.96
C LEU A 387 8.27 -7.98 -15.22
N VAL A 388 7.17 -7.37 -15.68
CA VAL A 388 5.95 -8.14 -16.00
C VAL A 388 6.24 -9.13 -17.13
N HIS A 389 6.87 -8.64 -18.20
CA HIS A 389 7.26 -9.47 -19.34
C HIS A 389 8.30 -10.53 -18.96
N ASP A 390 9.24 -10.19 -18.08
CA ASP A 390 10.25 -11.14 -17.60
C ASP A 390 9.61 -12.26 -16.75
N VAL A 391 8.69 -11.93 -15.84
CA VAL A 391 7.94 -12.92 -15.04
C VAL A 391 7.17 -13.89 -15.94
N ASP A 392 6.46 -13.37 -16.94
CA ASP A 392 5.69 -14.21 -17.86
C ASP A 392 6.62 -15.11 -18.70
N ALA A 393 7.75 -14.58 -19.16
CA ALA A 393 8.76 -15.34 -19.90
C ALA A 393 9.41 -16.44 -19.04
N GLU A 394 9.72 -16.17 -17.78
CA GLU A 394 10.28 -17.14 -16.83
C GLU A 394 9.28 -18.27 -16.54
N LEU A 395 8.01 -17.94 -16.29
CA LEU A 395 6.95 -18.94 -16.05
C LEU A 395 6.75 -19.84 -17.27
N ALA A 396 6.72 -19.26 -18.48
CA ALA A 396 6.62 -20.00 -19.72
C ALA A 396 7.83 -20.91 -19.94
N ARG A 397 9.05 -20.39 -19.74
CA ARG A 397 10.31 -21.16 -19.86
C ARG A 397 10.34 -22.36 -18.92
N HIS A 398 9.85 -22.17 -17.70
CA HIS A 398 9.80 -23.21 -16.66
C HIS A 398 8.53 -24.07 -16.69
N ARG A 399 7.62 -23.84 -17.63
CA ARG A 399 6.34 -24.56 -17.78
C ARG A 399 5.59 -24.64 -16.45
N ILE A 400 5.44 -23.50 -15.79
CA ILE A 400 4.66 -23.37 -14.55
C ILE A 400 3.32 -22.73 -14.89
N ASP A 401 2.24 -23.51 -14.79
CA ASP A 401 0.89 -23.00 -14.91
C ASP A 401 0.42 -22.43 -13.55
N PRO A 402 -0.02 -21.15 -13.48
CA PRO A 402 -0.63 -20.57 -12.29
C PRO A 402 -1.86 -21.32 -11.73
N GLN A 403 -2.52 -22.15 -12.53
CA GLN A 403 -3.73 -22.89 -12.16
C GLN A 403 -3.47 -24.33 -11.71
N GLU A 404 -2.25 -24.84 -11.87
CA GLU A 404 -1.92 -26.23 -11.55
C GLU A 404 -1.06 -26.34 -10.29
N THR A 405 -1.25 -27.45 -9.58
CA THR A 405 -0.34 -27.83 -8.49
C THR A 405 0.99 -28.26 -9.06
N VAL A 406 2.06 -27.75 -8.46
CA VAL A 406 3.44 -28.04 -8.86
C VAL A 406 4.08 -28.92 -7.80
N GLU A 407 4.38 -30.16 -8.16
CA GLU A 407 5.21 -31.07 -7.38
C GLU A 407 6.61 -31.10 -7.98
N LEU A 408 7.62 -30.98 -7.12
CA LEU A 408 9.00 -30.82 -7.54
C LEU A 408 9.89 -31.78 -6.76
N ASP A 409 10.76 -32.52 -7.45
CA ASP A 409 11.89 -33.21 -6.85
C ASP A 409 13.15 -32.33 -6.96
N LEU A 410 13.63 -31.82 -5.83
CA LEU A 410 14.77 -30.91 -5.80
C LEU A 410 16.09 -31.57 -6.26
N THR A 411 16.13 -32.90 -6.37
CA THR A 411 17.28 -33.64 -6.91
C THR A 411 17.36 -33.60 -8.44
N VAL A 412 16.26 -33.24 -9.10
CA VAL A 412 16.18 -33.08 -10.55
C VAL A 412 16.46 -31.61 -10.92
N SER A 413 17.44 -31.38 -11.78
CA SER A 413 17.90 -30.02 -12.13
C SER A 413 16.80 -29.10 -12.70
N GLY A 414 15.88 -29.66 -13.50
CA GLY A 414 14.73 -28.94 -14.03
C GLY A 414 13.75 -28.49 -12.95
N ASP A 415 13.43 -29.39 -12.01
CA ASP A 415 12.53 -29.10 -10.89
C ASP A 415 13.17 -28.17 -9.85
N LEU A 416 14.48 -28.28 -9.63
CA LEU A 416 15.23 -27.32 -8.83
C LEU A 416 15.15 -25.90 -9.42
N ALA A 417 15.23 -25.75 -10.74
CA ALA A 417 15.10 -24.45 -11.39
C ALA A 417 13.67 -23.88 -11.25
N ARG A 418 12.64 -24.72 -11.38
CA ARG A 418 11.23 -24.36 -11.12
C ARG A 418 11.02 -23.93 -9.67
N SER A 419 11.56 -24.67 -8.71
CA SER A 419 11.55 -24.33 -7.28
C SER A 419 12.17 -22.96 -7.03
N ARG A 420 13.36 -22.70 -7.59
CA ARG A 420 14.04 -21.41 -7.44
C ARG A 420 13.19 -20.25 -7.96
N LEU A 421 12.54 -20.40 -9.11
CA LEU A 421 11.64 -19.37 -9.62
C LEU A 421 10.46 -19.11 -8.66
N LEU A 422 9.80 -20.16 -8.17
CA LEU A 422 8.69 -20.02 -7.21
C LEU A 422 9.13 -19.34 -5.91
N HIS A 423 10.32 -19.67 -5.39
CA HIS A 423 10.88 -18.98 -4.22
C HIS A 423 11.23 -17.52 -4.50
N ARG A 424 11.74 -17.18 -5.70
CA ARG A 424 12.01 -15.79 -6.08
C ARG A 424 10.71 -14.97 -6.16
N LEU A 425 9.67 -15.51 -6.78
CA LEU A 425 8.35 -14.89 -6.83
C LEU A 425 7.75 -14.72 -5.42
N ARG A 426 7.91 -15.72 -4.55
CA ARG A 426 7.51 -15.64 -3.13
C ARG A 426 8.25 -14.53 -2.38
N LEU A 427 9.56 -14.37 -2.61
CA LEU A 427 10.36 -13.32 -1.98
C LEU A 427 10.03 -11.91 -2.48
N LEU A 428 9.47 -11.81 -3.68
CA LEU A 428 8.93 -10.58 -4.25
C LEU A 428 7.46 -10.33 -3.85
N ASP A 429 6.90 -11.18 -2.98
CA ASP A 429 5.49 -11.12 -2.57
C ASP A 429 4.49 -11.20 -3.77
N VAL A 430 4.90 -11.88 -4.85
CA VAL A 430 4.06 -12.09 -6.05
C VAL A 430 3.14 -13.30 -5.81
N PRO A 431 1.81 -13.11 -5.70
CA PRO A 431 0.88 -14.19 -5.45
C PRO A 431 0.67 -15.04 -6.70
N GLY A 432 0.46 -16.34 -6.53
CA GLY A 432 0.11 -17.26 -7.63
C GLY A 432 0.21 -18.72 -7.20
N HIS A 433 1.21 -19.05 -6.39
CA HIS A 433 1.35 -20.36 -5.76
C HIS A 433 1.64 -20.20 -4.28
N SER A 434 1.02 -21.05 -3.47
CA SER A 434 1.29 -21.18 -2.05
C SER A 434 2.05 -22.47 -1.79
N ARG A 435 3.10 -22.40 -0.98
CA ARG A 435 3.90 -23.57 -0.62
C ARG A 435 3.18 -24.39 0.46
N GLU A 436 2.75 -25.59 0.10
CA GLU A 436 2.09 -26.52 1.02
C GLU A 436 3.13 -27.32 1.82
N SER A 437 4.13 -27.88 1.14
CA SER A 437 5.20 -28.68 1.76
C SER A 437 6.56 -28.47 1.09
N GLY A 438 7.62 -28.85 1.80
CA GLY A 438 9.00 -28.83 1.31
C GLY A 438 10.03 -28.71 2.43
N PRO A 439 11.32 -28.51 2.10
CA PRO A 439 12.37 -28.23 3.08
C PRO A 439 11.95 -27.20 4.13
N ARG A 440 12.17 -27.52 5.41
CA ARG A 440 11.96 -26.62 6.55
C ARG A 440 13.22 -26.57 7.39
N VAL A 441 13.46 -25.44 8.03
CA VAL A 441 14.57 -25.27 8.98
C VAL A 441 14.43 -26.27 10.12
N GLY A 442 15.48 -27.06 10.37
CA GLY A 442 15.57 -27.96 11.53
C GLY A 442 14.74 -29.25 11.46
N ALA A 443 14.17 -29.60 10.31
CA ALA A 443 13.50 -30.89 10.07
C ALA A 443 14.36 -31.79 9.18
N ASP A 444 14.07 -33.10 9.16
CA ASP A 444 14.65 -34.01 8.16
C ASP A 444 14.34 -33.51 6.74
N ALA A 445 15.31 -33.67 5.84
CA ALA A 445 15.23 -33.13 4.49
C ALA A 445 14.10 -33.79 3.68
N LEU A 446 12.97 -33.09 3.60
CA LEU A 446 12.06 -33.26 2.48
C LEU A 446 12.75 -32.71 1.24
N LEU A 447 13.12 -33.60 0.32
CA LEU A 447 13.72 -33.23 -0.97
C LEU A 447 12.68 -32.94 -2.04
N THR A 448 11.42 -32.99 -1.68
CA THR A 448 10.28 -32.71 -2.57
C THR A 448 9.54 -31.49 -2.08
N GLU A 449 9.07 -30.65 -3.01
CA GLU A 449 8.17 -29.54 -2.70
C GLU A 449 6.81 -29.73 -3.35
N ARG A 450 5.78 -29.21 -2.70
CA ARG A 450 4.43 -29.15 -3.25
C ARG A 450 3.89 -27.73 -3.11
N TRP A 451 3.46 -27.18 -4.24
CA TRP A 451 2.95 -25.83 -4.37
C TRP A 451 1.55 -25.86 -4.96
N THR A 452 0.58 -25.29 -4.26
CA THR A 452 -0.81 -25.24 -4.71
C THR A 452 -1.13 -23.90 -5.35
N PRO A 453 -1.99 -23.85 -6.39
CA PRO A 453 -2.51 -22.62 -6.96
C PRO A 453 -3.11 -21.72 -5.89
N ALA A 454 -2.78 -20.43 -5.96
CA ALA A 454 -3.29 -19.39 -5.09
C ALA A 454 -3.56 -18.14 -5.94
N PRO A 455 -4.61 -18.17 -6.79
CA PRO A 455 -4.94 -17.07 -7.68
C PRO A 455 -5.27 -15.81 -6.88
N SER A 456 -4.84 -14.66 -7.38
CA SER A 456 -5.11 -13.36 -6.77
C SER A 456 -5.31 -12.30 -7.84
N ALA A 457 -6.36 -11.50 -7.68
CA ALA A 457 -6.63 -10.36 -8.56
C ALA A 457 -5.52 -9.28 -8.46
N ASP A 458 -4.78 -9.24 -7.34
CA ASP A 458 -3.69 -8.29 -7.13
C ASP A 458 -2.35 -8.74 -7.75
N ARG A 459 -2.28 -9.91 -8.43
CA ARG A 459 -1.02 -10.47 -8.95
C ARG A 459 -0.28 -9.49 -9.85
N LEU A 460 -0.95 -8.95 -10.87
CA LEU A 460 -0.32 -8.00 -11.80
C LEU A 460 0.17 -6.75 -11.05
N ALA A 461 -0.61 -6.26 -10.09
CA ALA A 461 -0.21 -5.12 -9.28
C ALA A 461 1.06 -5.38 -8.45
N ARG A 462 1.18 -6.56 -7.85
CA ARG A 462 2.38 -6.97 -7.11
C ARG A 462 3.61 -7.12 -7.99
N VAL A 463 3.45 -7.62 -9.22
CA VAL A 463 4.58 -7.68 -10.18
C VAL A 463 5.02 -6.28 -10.61
N ILE A 464 4.07 -5.37 -10.88
CA ILE A 464 4.40 -3.97 -11.22
C ILE A 464 5.14 -3.28 -10.07
N GLU A 465 4.69 -3.48 -8.82
CA GLU A 465 5.37 -2.97 -7.62
C GLU A 465 6.79 -3.53 -7.46
N ALA A 466 6.95 -4.84 -7.69
CA ALA A 466 8.24 -5.51 -7.66
C ALA A 466 9.19 -4.95 -8.73
N GLY A 467 8.67 -4.38 -9.82
CA GLY A 467 9.46 -3.73 -10.88
C GLY A 467 10.28 -2.54 -10.36
N GLY A 468 9.88 -1.94 -9.25
CA GLY A 468 10.68 -0.91 -8.55
C GLY A 468 11.98 -1.44 -7.93
N TYR A 469 12.20 -2.75 -7.89
CA TYR A 469 13.46 -3.38 -7.46
C TYR A 469 14.39 -3.72 -8.63
N GLY A 470 13.86 -3.97 -9.83
CA GLY A 470 14.65 -4.30 -11.01
C GLY A 470 13.79 -4.74 -12.21
N PRO A 471 14.36 -4.72 -13.42
CA PRO A 471 13.65 -5.07 -14.65
C PRO A 471 13.49 -6.58 -14.87
N THR A 472 14.25 -7.42 -14.15
CA THR A 472 14.16 -8.89 -14.22
C THR A 472 13.88 -9.49 -12.84
N VAL A 473 13.35 -10.71 -12.77
CA VAL A 473 13.07 -11.44 -11.52
C VAL A 473 14.33 -11.54 -10.67
N THR A 474 15.49 -11.79 -11.32
CA THR A 474 16.77 -11.92 -10.63
C THR A 474 17.25 -10.58 -10.06
N ASP A 475 17.14 -9.49 -10.83
CA ASP A 475 17.52 -8.15 -10.35
C ASP A 475 16.61 -7.69 -9.21
N ALA A 476 15.30 -7.90 -9.37
CA ALA A 476 14.31 -7.49 -8.39
C ALA A 476 14.48 -8.23 -7.05
N VAL A 477 14.63 -9.56 -7.08
CA VAL A 477 14.80 -10.34 -5.85
C VAL A 477 16.14 -10.02 -5.18
N THR A 478 17.18 -9.76 -5.96
CA THR A 478 18.50 -9.36 -5.45
C THR A 478 18.40 -8.04 -4.68
N ALA A 479 17.83 -7.00 -5.29
CA ALA A 479 17.67 -5.70 -4.64
C ALA A 479 16.75 -5.79 -3.41
N ARG A 480 15.70 -6.63 -3.45
CA ARG A 480 14.80 -6.88 -2.30
C ARG A 480 15.54 -7.51 -1.13
N ILE A 481 16.40 -8.49 -1.38
CA ILE A 481 17.20 -9.15 -0.35
C ILE A 481 18.24 -8.20 0.25
N GLU A 482 18.90 -7.38 -0.56
CA GLU A 482 19.86 -6.38 -0.07
C GLU A 482 19.20 -5.33 0.84
N GLU A 483 18.01 -4.86 0.47
CA GLU A 483 17.20 -3.99 1.32
C GLU A 483 16.84 -4.69 2.63
N ARG A 484 16.33 -5.92 2.57
CA ARG A 484 15.99 -6.72 3.75
C ARG A 484 17.21 -6.88 4.67
N MET A 485 18.38 -7.22 4.15
CA MET A 485 19.60 -7.37 4.94
C MET A 485 20.03 -6.07 5.62
N THR A 486 19.91 -4.93 4.93
CA THR A 486 20.20 -3.61 5.50
C THR A 486 19.28 -3.29 6.68
N LEU A 487 17.97 -3.56 6.55
CA LEU A 487 16.98 -3.30 7.60
C LEU A 487 17.14 -4.21 8.82
N LEU A 488 17.55 -5.46 8.62
CA LEU A 488 17.74 -6.43 9.71
C LEU A 488 18.97 -6.13 10.58
N GLY A 489 19.98 -5.44 10.05
CA GLY A 489 21.19 -5.12 10.80
C GLY A 489 21.90 -6.37 11.34
N ALA A 490 21.98 -6.49 12.68
CA ALA A 490 22.65 -7.60 13.37
C ALA A 490 21.68 -8.64 13.97
N ASP A 491 20.40 -8.63 13.59
CA ASP A 491 19.43 -9.63 14.05
C ASP A 491 19.72 -11.01 13.46
N VAL A 492 20.41 -11.84 14.24
CA VAL A 492 20.83 -13.19 13.82
C VAL A 492 19.67 -14.12 13.50
N ASP A 493 18.53 -14.00 14.18
CA ASP A 493 17.36 -14.86 13.92
C ASP A 493 16.74 -14.53 12.54
N ALA A 494 16.52 -13.24 12.30
CA ALA A 494 15.97 -12.78 11.04
C ALA A 494 16.94 -12.99 9.86
N LEU A 495 18.24 -12.84 10.09
CA LEU A 495 19.28 -13.15 9.10
C LEU A 495 19.34 -14.64 8.78
N ALA A 496 19.16 -15.53 9.77
CA ALA A 496 19.10 -16.98 9.53
C ALA A 496 17.91 -17.36 8.62
N THR A 497 16.76 -16.73 8.82
CA THR A 497 15.61 -16.91 7.93
C THR A 497 15.94 -16.43 6.50
N THR A 498 16.59 -15.27 6.37
CA THR A 498 17.02 -14.71 5.08
C THR A 498 18.05 -15.61 4.38
N LEU A 499 18.97 -16.21 5.13
CA LEU A 499 19.93 -17.17 4.59
C LEU A 499 19.24 -18.39 3.97
N PHE A 500 18.24 -18.95 4.64
CA PHE A 500 17.49 -20.08 4.12
C PHE A 500 16.69 -19.70 2.86
N ASP A 501 16.03 -18.54 2.89
CA ASP A 501 15.29 -17.98 1.76
C ASP A 501 16.19 -17.79 0.52
N THR A 502 17.38 -17.19 0.69
CA THR A 502 18.33 -16.96 -0.42
C THR A 502 18.86 -18.27 -0.99
N ALA A 503 19.09 -19.28 -0.16
CA ALA A 503 19.53 -20.60 -0.62
C ALA A 503 18.46 -21.29 -1.48
N LEU A 504 17.20 -21.28 -1.03
CA LEU A 504 16.07 -21.84 -1.79
C LEU A 504 15.81 -21.08 -3.11
N ALA A 505 16.02 -19.77 -3.12
CA ALA A 505 15.93 -18.93 -4.32
C ALA A 505 17.17 -19.04 -5.25
N GLY A 506 18.21 -19.77 -4.84
CA GLY A 506 19.45 -19.92 -5.62
C GLY A 506 20.24 -18.62 -5.78
N LEU A 507 20.27 -17.78 -4.74
CA LEU A 507 21.00 -16.50 -4.68
C LEU A 507 22.34 -16.69 -3.93
N THR A 508 23.26 -17.44 -4.53
CA THR A 508 24.48 -17.94 -3.86
C THR A 508 25.39 -16.85 -3.30
N GLU A 509 25.55 -15.73 -4.02
CA GLU A 509 26.35 -14.59 -3.56
C GLU A 509 25.75 -13.97 -2.29
N HIS A 510 24.44 -13.71 -2.30
CA HIS A 510 23.71 -13.16 -1.16
C HIS A 510 23.71 -14.13 0.03
N SER A 511 23.52 -15.43 -0.20
CA SER A 511 23.68 -16.44 0.86
C SER A 511 25.05 -16.35 1.53
N THR A 512 26.13 -16.16 0.75
CA THR A 512 27.49 -16.01 1.28
C THR A 512 27.66 -14.71 2.10
N ARG A 513 27.10 -13.60 1.61
CA ARG A 513 27.09 -12.32 2.34
C ARG A 513 26.29 -12.41 3.64
N THR A 514 25.14 -13.07 3.64
CA THR A 514 24.32 -13.31 4.83
C THR A 514 25.05 -14.20 5.83
N LEU A 515 25.70 -15.29 5.39
CA LEU A 515 26.56 -16.13 6.25
C LEU A 515 27.65 -15.32 6.96
N THR A 516 28.32 -14.44 6.21
CA THR A 516 29.38 -13.57 6.75
C THR A 516 28.81 -12.59 7.79
N ALA A 517 27.64 -12.01 7.53
CA ALA A 517 26.97 -11.10 8.46
C ALA A 517 26.58 -11.81 9.77
N ILE A 518 25.96 -13.00 9.68
CA ILE A 518 25.60 -13.82 10.85
C ILE A 518 26.85 -14.20 11.64
N THR A 519 27.91 -14.65 10.96
CA THR A 519 29.17 -15.03 11.62
C THR A 519 29.77 -13.86 12.40
N ARG A 520 29.78 -12.65 11.82
CA ARG A 520 30.25 -11.44 12.50
C ARG A 520 29.40 -11.08 13.72
N ALA A 521 28.07 -11.19 13.59
CA ALA A 521 27.14 -10.90 14.69
C ALA A 521 27.16 -11.96 15.80
N THR A 522 27.58 -13.20 15.50
CA THR A 522 27.55 -14.34 16.44
C THR A 522 28.25 -14.04 17.77
N GLY A 523 29.39 -13.34 17.73
CA GLY A 523 30.16 -13.02 18.94
C GLY A 523 29.42 -12.15 19.97
N THR A 524 28.45 -11.35 19.53
CA THR A 524 27.68 -10.44 20.39
C THR A 524 26.31 -10.99 20.79
N VAL A 525 25.89 -12.13 20.25
CA VAL A 525 24.60 -12.75 20.56
C VAL A 525 24.54 -13.17 22.02
N THR A 526 23.49 -12.76 22.73
CA THR A 526 23.21 -13.17 24.12
C THR A 526 22.02 -14.11 24.22
N ASP A 527 21.13 -14.15 23.22
CA ASP A 527 20.02 -15.10 23.18
C ASP A 527 20.41 -16.41 22.50
N LEU A 528 20.46 -17.47 23.31
CA LEU A 528 20.74 -18.83 22.86
C LEU A 528 19.72 -19.33 21.81
N ARG A 529 18.46 -18.85 21.84
CA ARG A 529 17.41 -19.25 20.90
C ARG A 529 17.71 -18.79 19.47
N ALA A 530 18.07 -17.51 19.31
CA ALA A 530 18.44 -16.94 18.03
C ALA A 530 19.67 -17.65 17.45
N LEU A 531 20.67 -17.91 18.29
CA LEU A 531 21.88 -18.62 17.89
C LEU A 531 21.62 -20.06 17.48
N GLY A 532 20.81 -20.78 18.25
CA GLY A 532 20.42 -22.15 17.97
C GLY A 532 19.69 -22.30 16.63
N ARG A 533 18.81 -21.35 16.29
CA ARG A 533 18.13 -21.35 15.00
C ARG A 533 19.09 -21.05 13.84
N ALA A 534 19.99 -20.08 14.00
CA ALA A 534 21.04 -19.81 13.01
C ALA A 534 21.93 -21.04 12.76
N LEU A 535 22.31 -21.74 13.83
CA LEU A 535 23.06 -22.99 13.75
C LEU A 535 22.26 -24.10 13.04
N ALA A 536 20.98 -24.25 13.36
CA ALA A 536 20.11 -25.24 12.71
C ALA A 536 19.97 -24.97 11.19
N VAL A 537 19.81 -23.71 10.78
CA VAL A 537 19.80 -23.32 9.35
C VAL A 537 21.14 -23.66 8.71
N ALA A 538 22.24 -23.22 9.31
CA ALA A 538 23.58 -23.46 8.77
C ALA A 538 23.88 -24.96 8.64
N LEU A 539 23.50 -25.76 9.64
CA LEU A 539 23.67 -27.20 9.63
C LEU A 539 22.78 -27.89 8.59
N ALA A 540 21.54 -27.44 8.41
CA ALA A 540 20.67 -27.96 7.36
C ALA A 540 21.28 -27.71 5.97
N LEU A 541 21.79 -26.50 5.72
CA LEU A 541 22.49 -26.18 4.48
C LEU A 541 23.78 -26.99 4.31
N TRP A 542 24.50 -27.27 5.41
CA TRP A 542 25.72 -28.08 5.42
C TRP A 542 25.41 -29.55 5.09
N ARG A 543 24.30 -30.09 5.60
CA ARG A 543 23.89 -31.48 5.36
C ARG A 543 23.26 -31.71 3.99
N HIS A 544 22.69 -30.66 3.38
CA HIS A 544 21.95 -30.75 2.09
C HIS A 544 22.70 -30.14 0.89
N ASP A 545 23.99 -29.87 1.11
CA ASP A 545 25.16 -29.79 0.21
C ASP A 545 24.90 -29.90 -1.31
N ARG A 546 24.35 -31.03 -1.78
CA ARG A 546 24.23 -31.32 -3.22
C ARG A 546 23.11 -30.58 -3.96
N LEU A 547 22.13 -30.01 -3.27
CA LEU A 547 20.90 -29.50 -3.90
C LEU A 547 20.85 -27.97 -4.01
N LEU A 548 21.52 -27.26 -3.09
CA LEU A 548 21.45 -25.80 -3.00
C LEU A 548 22.75 -25.11 -3.43
N GLY A 549 23.81 -25.86 -3.76
CA GLY A 549 25.07 -25.32 -4.29
C GLY A 549 25.92 -24.56 -3.25
N SER A 550 25.62 -24.69 -1.96
CA SER A 550 26.30 -24.02 -0.83
C SER A 550 27.33 -24.92 -0.11
N ALA A 551 27.77 -25.97 -0.79
CA ALA A 551 28.42 -27.13 -0.21
C ALA A 551 29.78 -26.87 0.46
N GLY A 552 29.96 -27.32 1.71
CA GLY A 552 31.25 -27.31 2.42
C GLY A 552 32.00 -25.98 2.45
N THR A 553 31.31 -24.87 2.18
CA THR A 553 31.99 -23.60 1.96
C THR A 553 32.62 -23.12 3.26
N ALA A 554 33.82 -22.55 3.17
CA ALA A 554 34.52 -22.00 4.33
C ALA A 554 33.64 -21.06 5.20
N PRO A 555 32.74 -20.22 4.63
CA PRO A 555 31.82 -19.39 5.41
C PRO A 555 30.78 -20.18 6.22
N LEU A 556 30.25 -21.29 5.69
CA LEU A 556 29.27 -22.10 6.39
C LEU A 556 29.89 -22.86 7.56
N GLY A 557 31.09 -23.42 7.33
CA GLY A 557 31.89 -24.04 8.40
C GLY A 557 32.28 -23.03 9.48
N ALA A 558 32.70 -21.83 9.09
CA ALA A 558 33.04 -20.76 10.04
C ALA A 558 31.85 -20.36 10.92
N LEU A 559 30.66 -20.23 10.34
CA LEU A 559 29.43 -19.96 11.09
C LEU A 559 29.12 -21.09 12.08
N ILE A 560 29.13 -22.35 11.64
CA ILE A 560 28.84 -23.51 12.50
C ILE A 560 29.82 -23.54 13.69
N THR A 561 31.12 -23.38 13.44
CA THR A 561 32.14 -23.37 14.49
C THR A 561 31.96 -22.20 15.45
N ALA A 562 31.74 -20.99 14.94
CA ALA A 562 31.52 -19.80 15.77
C ALA A 562 30.25 -19.93 16.62
N ALA A 563 29.17 -20.44 16.04
CA ALA A 563 27.89 -20.59 16.72
C ALA A 563 27.92 -21.68 17.79
N VAL A 564 28.55 -22.84 17.52
CA VAL A 564 28.75 -23.89 18.54
C VAL A 564 29.55 -23.36 19.72
N ARG A 565 30.69 -22.69 19.46
CA ARG A 565 31.53 -22.12 20.53
C ARG A 565 30.78 -21.09 21.36
N ARG A 566 30.04 -20.18 20.72
CA ARG A 566 29.26 -19.16 21.42
C ARG A 566 28.09 -19.78 22.21
N ALA A 567 27.42 -20.79 21.65
CA ALA A 567 26.33 -21.46 22.32
C ALA A 567 26.80 -22.17 23.60
N LEU A 568 27.92 -22.90 23.54
CA LEU A 568 28.51 -23.55 24.71
C LEU A 568 28.87 -22.52 25.79
N TRP A 569 29.49 -21.39 25.42
CA TRP A 569 29.77 -20.30 26.37
C TRP A 569 28.52 -19.71 27.01
N LEU A 570 27.44 -19.52 26.24
CA LEU A 570 26.16 -19.03 26.78
C LEU A 570 25.52 -20.05 27.74
N VAL A 571 25.67 -21.35 27.44
CA VAL A 571 25.13 -22.45 28.25
C VAL A 571 25.84 -22.56 29.59
N GLU A 572 27.17 -22.35 29.66
CA GLU A 572 27.91 -22.27 30.94
C GLU A 572 27.32 -21.23 31.90
N GLY A 573 26.75 -20.15 31.36
CA GLY A 573 26.09 -19.11 32.13
C GLY A 573 24.66 -19.45 32.57
N VAL A 574 24.06 -20.53 32.07
CA VAL A 574 22.69 -20.93 32.41
C VAL A 574 22.68 -21.57 33.79
N ARG A 575 22.09 -20.86 34.76
CA ARG A 575 21.83 -21.41 36.10
C ARG A 575 20.45 -22.07 36.12
N ALA A 576 20.36 -23.23 36.76
CA ALA A 576 19.09 -23.89 37.01
C ALA A 576 18.18 -22.95 37.82
N THR A 577 17.06 -22.54 37.23
CA THR A 577 15.99 -21.81 37.92
C THR A 577 14.82 -22.77 38.13
N ALA A 578 13.94 -22.50 39.10
CA ALA A 578 12.70 -23.26 39.30
C ALA A 578 11.67 -23.07 38.16
N ALA A 579 12.07 -22.45 37.04
CA ALA A 579 11.21 -22.19 35.90
C ALA A 579 11.09 -23.45 35.01
N PRO A 580 9.97 -23.60 34.27
CA PRO A 580 9.84 -24.64 33.26
C PRO A 580 10.96 -24.59 32.21
N ALA A 581 11.27 -25.73 31.60
CA ALA A 581 12.23 -25.80 30.50
C ALA A 581 11.77 -24.93 29.32
N ASP A 582 12.68 -24.11 28.77
CA ASP A 582 12.42 -23.27 27.60
C ASP A 582 12.61 -24.11 26.32
N PRO A 583 11.55 -24.37 25.53
CA PRO A 583 11.64 -25.18 24.32
C PRO A 583 12.61 -24.62 23.28
N GLY A 584 12.77 -23.30 23.19
CA GLY A 584 13.69 -22.66 22.25
C GLY A 584 15.15 -22.89 22.64
N ARG A 585 15.47 -22.87 23.94
CA ARG A 585 16.82 -23.19 24.43
C ARG A 585 17.14 -24.68 24.24
N LEU A 586 16.16 -25.55 24.45
CA LEU A 586 16.31 -26.98 24.14
C LEU A 586 16.57 -27.21 22.65
N ALA A 587 15.84 -26.53 21.76
CA ALA A 587 16.08 -26.59 20.32
C ALA A 587 17.49 -26.12 19.94
N ALA A 588 18.01 -25.09 20.63
CA ALA A 588 19.38 -24.62 20.44
C ALA A 588 20.43 -25.68 20.86
N LEU A 589 20.24 -26.34 21.99
CA LEU A 589 21.11 -27.44 22.44
C LEU A 589 21.06 -28.64 21.50
N VAL A 590 19.87 -28.95 20.97
CA VAL A 590 19.69 -29.97 19.92
C VAL A 590 20.49 -29.60 18.67
N ALA A 591 20.45 -28.34 18.23
CA ALA A 591 21.24 -27.87 17.10
C ALA A 591 22.76 -27.98 17.35
N VAL A 592 23.23 -27.69 18.58
CA VAL A 592 24.65 -27.87 18.97
C VAL A 592 25.05 -29.34 18.91
N ARG A 593 24.25 -30.23 19.52
CA ARG A 593 24.46 -31.68 19.46
C ARG A 593 24.55 -32.17 18.01
N ASP A 594 23.63 -31.73 17.16
CA ASP A 594 23.56 -32.16 15.77
C ASP A 594 24.73 -31.60 14.95
N ALA A 595 25.18 -30.38 15.24
CA ALA A 595 26.36 -29.80 14.62
C ALA A 595 27.63 -30.60 14.96
N ILE A 596 27.83 -30.95 16.23
CA ILE A 596 28.96 -31.79 16.67
C ILE A 596 28.90 -33.17 16.01
N ARG A 597 27.71 -33.76 15.89
CA ARG A 597 27.54 -35.09 15.26
C ARG A 597 27.79 -35.08 13.76
N HIS A 598 27.26 -34.10 13.04
CA HIS A 598 27.20 -34.13 11.58
C HIS A 598 28.27 -33.28 10.90
N ALA A 599 28.77 -32.22 11.55
CA ALA A 599 29.83 -31.36 11.03
C ALA A 599 31.14 -31.47 11.84
N GLY A 600 31.10 -32.02 13.06
CA GLY A 600 32.25 -32.10 13.97
C GLY A 600 33.51 -32.73 13.39
N PRO A 601 33.46 -33.92 12.76
CA PRO A 601 34.64 -34.55 12.17
C PRO A 601 35.30 -33.71 11.06
N ALA A 602 34.51 -32.95 10.30
CA ALA A 602 35.00 -32.12 9.20
C ALA A 602 35.52 -30.75 9.67
N LEU A 603 34.91 -30.19 10.73
CA LEU A 603 35.22 -28.85 11.24
C LEU A 603 36.11 -28.85 12.49
N GLY A 604 36.45 -30.03 13.03
CA GLY A 604 37.24 -30.17 14.26
C GLY A 604 36.53 -29.65 15.51
N LEU A 605 35.20 -29.84 15.61
CA LEU A 605 34.43 -29.39 16.78
C LEU A 605 34.77 -30.26 18.00
N ASP A 606 35.11 -29.61 19.12
CA ASP A 606 35.50 -30.27 20.37
C ASP A 606 34.31 -30.97 21.05
N ARG A 607 34.20 -32.27 20.79
CA ARG A 607 33.16 -33.12 21.36
C ARG A 607 33.30 -33.26 22.87
N ASP A 608 34.53 -33.38 23.37
CA ASP A 608 34.79 -33.62 24.80
C ASP A 608 34.52 -32.35 25.60
N GLY A 609 34.92 -31.18 25.09
CA GLY A 609 34.56 -29.88 25.66
C GLY A 609 33.04 -29.64 25.67
N ALA A 610 32.32 -30.01 24.61
CA ALA A 610 30.87 -29.90 24.59
C ALA A 610 30.17 -30.83 25.61
N LEU A 611 30.70 -32.04 25.82
CA LEU A 611 30.20 -32.96 26.85
C LEU A 611 30.51 -32.50 28.27
N ALA A 612 31.57 -31.70 28.46
CA ALA A 612 31.89 -31.11 29.77
C ALA A 612 30.98 -29.93 30.16
N VAL A 613 30.39 -29.25 29.16
CA VAL A 613 29.45 -28.14 29.35
C VAL A 613 27.99 -28.63 29.50
N ALA A 614 27.67 -29.76 28.87
CA ALA A 614 26.36 -30.42 28.96
C ALA A 614 26.15 -31.11 30.31
#